data_AF-A0AAJ5I560-F1
#
_entry.id   AF-A0AAJ5I560-F1
#
_cell.length_a   1.000
_cell.length_b   1.000
_cell.length_c   1.000
_cell.angle_alpha   90.00
_cell.angle_beta   90.00
_cell.angle_gamma   90.00
#
_symmetry.space_group_name_H-M   'P 1'
#
loop_
_entity.id
_entity.type
_entity.pdbx_description
1 polymer ?
#
loop_
_entity_poly.entity_id
_entity_poly.type
_entity_poly.pdbx_seq_one_letter_code
_entity_poly.pdbx_strand_id
1 'polypeptide(L)' 'MVFDKGIRKTRWSTYDLNYHFVWITKYRKPFLLNEIKTELERIIYSTAKNHEITVLSLCPARPRTFVRLCSSKTLSCIHY' A
#
# COMPACT_ATOMS: atom_id res chain seq x y z
N MET A 1 17.74 7.11 3.29
CA MET A 1 16.75 8.07 3.82
C MET A 1 15.91 7.34 4.85
N VAL A 2 16.11 7.68 6.12
CA VAL A 2 15.35 7.15 7.26
C VAL A 2 14.05 7.95 7.32
N PHE A 3 12.90 7.30 7.13
CA PHE A 3 11.60 7.95 7.26
C PHE A 3 11.30 8.17 8.74
N ASP A 4 11.05 9.42 9.11
CA ASP A 4 10.66 9.85 10.45
C ASP A 4 9.46 9.02 10.92
N LYS A 5 9.63 8.29 12.02
CA LYS A 5 8.65 7.32 12.53
C LYS A 5 7.58 8.09 13.29
N GLY A 6 6.70 8.77 12.55
CA GLY A 6 5.58 9.54 13.06
C GLY A 6 4.56 8.64 13.75
N ILE A 7 4.77 8.40 15.04
CA ILE A 7 3.89 7.62 15.90
C ILE A 7 2.51 8.30 15.95
N ARG A 8 1.48 7.62 15.45
CA ARG A 8 0.13 8.19 15.33
C ARG A 8 -0.66 7.94 16.59
N LYS A 9 -1.34 8.97 17.08
CA LYS A 9 -2.10 8.93 18.34
C LYS A 9 -3.57 9.23 18.09
N THR A 10 -4.42 8.33 18.53
CA THR A 10 -5.86 8.53 18.75
C THR A 10 -6.09 8.68 20.25
N ARG A 11 -7.28 9.18 20.66
CA ARG A 11 -7.65 9.44 22.06
C ARG A 11 -7.36 8.29 23.05
N TRP A 12 -7.34 7.02 22.59
CA TRP A 12 -7.02 5.85 23.42
C TRP A 12 -5.97 4.89 22.84
N SER A 13 -5.35 5.21 21.70
CA SER A 13 -4.39 4.29 21.08
C SER A 13 -3.28 5.02 20.37
N THR A 14 -2.06 4.56 20.57
CA THR A 14 -0.87 5.03 19.88
C THR A 14 -0.36 3.88 19.01
N TYR A 15 -0.30 4.08 17.69
CA TYR A 15 0.04 3.02 16.75
C TYR A 15 1.03 3.45 15.67
N ASP A 16 1.81 2.48 15.23
CA ASP A 16 2.67 2.54 14.04
C ASP A 16 2.41 1.27 13.22
N LEU A 17 1.42 1.35 12.33
CA LEU A 17 0.89 0.21 11.57
C LEU A 17 1.50 0.21 10.18
N ASN A 18 2.59 -0.54 10.03
CA ASN A 18 3.26 -0.75 8.75
C ASN A 18 2.93 -2.15 8.20
N TYR A 19 2.25 -2.18 7.07
CA TYR A 19 1.86 -3.40 6.38
C TYR A 19 2.75 -3.65 5.18
N HIS A 20 3.19 -4.91 5.03
CA HIS A 20 3.93 -5.39 3.87
C HIS A 20 3.03 -6.31 3.06
N PHE A 21 2.33 -5.75 2.07
CA PHE A 21 1.42 -6.51 1.23
C PHE A 21 2.17 -7.00 -0.02
N VAL A 22 2.11 -8.31 -0.28
CA VAL A 22 2.76 -8.95 -1.43
C VAL A 22 1.71 -9.74 -2.19
N TRP A 23 1.58 -9.50 -3.48
CA TRP A 23 0.68 -10.27 -4.34
C TRP A 23 1.33 -10.61 -5.67
N ILE A 24 0.75 -11.61 -6.34
CA ILE A 24 1.23 -12.16 -7.61
C ILE A 24 0.06 -12.19 -8.59
N THR A 25 0.35 -11.96 -9.87
CA THR A 25 -0.64 -12.06 -10.95
C THR A 25 -1.11 -13.49 -11.17
N LYS A 26 -2.39 -13.66 -11.54
CA LYS A 26 -2.92 -14.97 -11.93
C LYS A 26 -2.05 -15.54 -13.07
N TYR A 27 -1.62 -16.80 -12.95
CA TYR A 27 -0.73 -17.50 -13.88
C TYR A 27 0.71 -16.96 -13.98
N ARG A 28 1.15 -16.05 -13.09
CA ARG A 28 2.50 -15.45 -13.08
C ARG A 28 2.92 -14.87 -14.44
N LYS A 29 1.97 -14.46 -15.27
CA LYS A 29 2.28 -13.90 -16.59
C LYS A 29 2.90 -12.52 -16.43
N PRO A 30 3.97 -12.19 -17.19
CA PRO A 30 4.60 -10.87 -17.18
C PRO A 30 3.76 -9.87 -17.99
N PHE A 31 2.52 -9.63 -17.57
CA PHE A 31 1.62 -8.67 -18.25
C PHE A 31 1.77 -7.24 -17.70
N LEU A 32 2.41 -7.07 -16.54
CA LEU A 32 2.63 -5.79 -15.87
C LEU A 32 3.77 -4.99 -16.53
N LEU A 33 3.68 -4.79 -17.84
CA LEU A 33 4.66 -4.05 -18.63
C LEU A 33 4.08 -2.70 -19.06
N ASN A 34 4.96 -1.70 -19.19
CA ASN A 34 4.70 -0.39 -19.79
C ASN A 34 3.46 0.31 -19.21
N GLU A 35 2.44 0.55 -20.04
CA GLU A 35 1.24 1.33 -19.71
C GLU A 35 0.42 0.71 -18.57
N ILE A 36 0.34 -0.62 -18.53
CA ILE A 36 -0.41 -1.35 -17.50
C ILE A 36 0.23 -1.11 -16.12
N LYS A 37 1.55 -1.01 -16.07
CA LYS A 37 2.27 -0.68 -14.84
C LYS A 37 1.89 0.72 -14.36
N THR A 38 1.87 1.70 -15.26
CA THR A 38 1.53 3.10 -14.93
C THR A 38 0.09 3.24 -14.45
N GLU A 39 -0.86 2.57 -15.11
CA GLU A 39 -2.26 2.59 -14.66
C GLU A 39 -2.45 1.87 -13.32
N LEU A 40 -1.75 0.75 -13.10
CA LEU A 40 -1.78 0.06 -11.81
C LEU A 40 -1.27 0.99 -10.69
N GLU A 41 -0.14 1.67 -10.90
CA GLU A 41 0.41 2.63 -9.95
C GLU A 41 -0.62 3.73 -9.67
N ARG A 42 -1.25 4.30 -10.71
CA ARG A 42 -2.28 5.34 -10.58
C ARG A 42 -3.47 4.88 -9.74
N ILE A 43 -3.97 3.67 -9.98
CA ILE A 43 -5.08 3.08 -9.22
C ILE A 43 -4.67 2.90 -7.75
N ILE A 44 -3.49 2.33 -7.49
CA ILE A 44 -2.99 2.11 -6.13
C ILE A 44 -2.89 3.45 -5.37
N TYR A 45 -2.32 4.49 -5.99
CA TYR A 45 -2.23 5.81 -5.36
C TYR A 45 -3.60 6.45 -5.14
N SER A 46 -4.53 6.30 -6.09
CA SER A 46 -5.91 6.79 -5.95
C SER A 46 -6.63 6.11 -4.78
N THR A 47 -6.55 4.78 -4.69
CA THR A 47 -7.13 4.01 -3.58
C THR A 47 -6.46 4.38 -2.26
N ALA A 48 -5.13 4.50 -2.22
CA ALA A 48 -4.42 4.91 -1.02
C ALA A 48 -4.86 6.30 -0.52
N LYS A 49 -5.06 7.26 -1.43
CA LYS A 49 -5.58 8.59 -1.10
C LYS A 49 -6.99 8.52 -0.51
N ASN A 50 -7.88 7.72 -1.09
CA ASN A 50 -9.26 7.57 -0.61
C ASN A 50 -9.33 6.96 0.79
N HIS A 51 -8.40 6.05 1.13
CA HIS A 51 -8.35 5.41 2.44
C HIS A 51 -7.44 6.10 3.46
N GLU A 52 -6.85 7.26 3.11
CA GLU A 52 -5.88 7.98 3.93
C GLU A 52 -4.68 7.09 4.32
N ILE A 53 -4.21 6.27 3.39
CA ILE A 53 -3.07 5.37 3.56
C ILE A 53 -1.84 6.00 2.93
N THR A 54 -0.73 6.00 3.65
CA THR A 54 0.57 6.47 3.13
C THR A 54 1.28 5.31 2.45
N VAL A 55 1.57 5.43 1.16
CA VAL A 55 2.39 4.45 0.41
C VAL A 55 3.86 4.73 0.71
N LEU A 56 4.55 3.80 1.36
CA LEU A 56 5.96 3.93 1.70
C LEU A 56 6.87 3.45 0.58
N SER A 57 6.48 2.36 -0.10
CA SER A 57 7.25 1.79 -1.20
C SER A 57 6.33 0.96 -2.08
N LEU A 58 6.36 1.21 -3.39
CA LEU A 58 5.63 0.46 -4.40
C LEU A 58 6.63 -0.03 -5.45
N CYS A 59 6.71 -1.35 -5.65
CA CYS A 59 7.54 -1.93 -6.70
C CYS A 59 6.70 -2.89 -7.56
N PRO A 60 6.24 -2.46 -8.74
CA PRO A 60 5.43 -3.30 -9.61
C PRO A 60 6.23 -4.14 -10.63
N ALA A 61 7.57 -4.03 -10.63
CA ALA A 61 8.43 -4.54 -11.70
C ALA A 61 9.01 -5.96 -11.48
N ARG A 62 8.35 -6.84 -10.71
CA ARG A 62 8.79 -8.24 -10.50
C ARG A 62 7.59 -9.18 -10.45
N PRO A 63 7.77 -10.51 -10.66
CA PRO A 63 6.67 -11.48 -10.48
C PRO A 63 6.03 -11.42 -9.08
N ARG A 64 6.72 -10.84 -8.10
CA ARG A 64 6.18 -10.41 -6.81
C ARG A 64 6.09 -8.89 -6.77
N THR A 65 4.88 -8.38 -6.96
CA THR A 65 4.49 -7.02 -6.60
C THR A 65 4.45 -6.92 -5.09
N PHE A 66 5.12 -5.92 -4.51
CA PHE A 66 4.95 -5.60 -3.10
C PHE A 66 4.65 -4.13 -2.90
N VAL A 67 3.85 -3.87 -1.88
CA VAL A 67 3.47 -2.54 -1.44
C VAL A 67 3.65 -2.47 0.06
N ARG A 68 4.50 -1.56 0.49
CA ARG A 68 4.60 -1.19 1.91
C ARG A 68 3.65 -0.03 2.15
N LEU A 69 2.67 -0.23 3.01
CA LEU A 69 1.64 0.75 3.36
C LEU A 69 1.72 1.10 4.84
N CYS A 70 1.55 2.36 5.17
CA CYS A 70 1.31 2.83 6.53
C CYS A 70 -0.14 3.30 6.63
N SER A 71 -0.97 2.64 7.44
CA SER A 71 -2.39 3.01 7.56
C SER A 71 -2.65 3.98 8.71
N SER A 72 -3.43 5.02 8.43
CA SER A 72 -4.05 5.90 9.42
C SER A 72 -5.09 5.22 10.28
N LYS A 73 -5.83 4.30 9.71
CA LYS A 73 -7.09 3.86 10.30
C LYS A 73 -6.84 2.54 11.01
N THR A 74 -7.28 2.49 12.26
CA THR A 74 -7.62 1.23 12.92
C THR A 74 -8.58 0.46 12.01
N LEU A 75 -8.46 -0.86 11.97
CA LEU A 75 -9.15 -1.80 11.04
C LEU A 75 -10.70 -1.77 11.07
N SER A 76 -11.33 -0.77 11.66
CA SER A 76 -12.77 -0.62 11.86
C SER A 76 -13.58 -0.25 10.61
N CYS A 77 -12.97 -0.09 9.43
CA CYS A 77 -13.67 0.30 8.20
C CYS A 77 -13.78 -0.82 7.14
N ILE A 78 -13.41 -2.05 7.47
CA ILE A 78 -13.77 -3.24 6.66
C ILE A 78 -14.95 -3.92 7.35
N HIS A 79 -16.09 -3.22 7.41
CA HIS A 79 -17.37 -3.89 7.59
C HIS A 79 -17.83 -4.30 6.19
N TYR A 80 -17.89 -5.62 5.98
CA TYR A 80 -18.39 -6.27 4.78
C TYR A 80 -19.90 -6.02 4.62
#